data_AF-A0A3D0GA66-F1
#
_entry.id   AF-A0A3D0GA66-F1
#
_cell.length_a   1.000
_cell.length_b   1.000
_cell.length_c   1.000
_cell.angle_alpha   90.00
_cell.angle_beta   90.00
_cell.angle_gamma   90.00
#
_symmetry.space_group_name_H-M   'P 1'
#
loop_
_entity.id
_entity.type
_entity.pdbx_description
1 polymer ?
#
loop_
_entity_poly.entity_id
_entity_poly.type
_entity_poly.pdbx_seq_one_letter_code
_entity_poly.pdbx_strand_id
1 'polypeptide(L)'
;IIASIVNIFLASSAIHFAISAIGVLIFAGLTAYDTQRIKNDYLAHAQAMDSEWLAKSAILGALNLYLDFVNLFMFLLQFLGNRE
;
A
#
# COMPACT_ATOMS: atom_id res chain seq x y z
N ILE A 1 6.28 0.18 10.27
CA ILE A 1 7.75 0.01 10.16
C ILE A 1 8.45 0.09 11.52
N ILE A 2 8.29 1.15 12.33
CA ILE A 2 8.97 1.19 13.65
C ILE A 2 8.58 0.00 14.53
N ALA A 3 7.28 -0.32 14.61
CA ALA A 3 6.80 -1.47 15.38
C ALA A 3 7.40 -2.82 14.91
N SER A 4 7.59 -3.01 13.61
CA SER A 4 8.22 -4.24 13.08
C SER A 4 9.70 -4.34 13.45
N ILE A 5 10.42 -3.22 13.50
CA ILE A 5 11.83 -3.19 13.96
C ILE A 5 11.91 -3.54 15.45
N VAL A 6 11.04 -2.94 16.28
CA VAL A 6 11.01 -3.22 17.73
C VAL A 6 10.72 -4.70 17.99
N ASN A 7 9.82 -5.33 17.23
CA ASN A 7 9.48 -6.74 17.43
C ASN A 7 10.61 -7.72 17.07
N ILE A 8 11.66 -7.30 16.35
CA ILE A 8 12.86 -8.13 16.11
C ILE A 8 13.56 -8.47 17.43
N PHE A 9 13.57 -7.54 18.39
CA PHE A 9 14.23 -7.74 19.69
C PHE A 9 13.31 -8.39 20.72
N LEU A 10 12.00 -8.11 20.66
CA LEU A 10 11.03 -8.69 21.58
C LEU A 10 10.62 -10.12 21.21
N ALA A 11 10.71 -10.49 19.92
CA ALA A 11 10.32 -11.79 19.38
C ALA A 11 8.91 -12.24 19.81
N SER A 12 7.96 -11.30 19.93
CA SER A 12 6.61 -11.60 20.41
C SER A 12 5.68 -11.95 19.25
N SER A 13 5.08 -13.14 19.32
CA SER A 13 4.07 -13.62 18.35
C SER A 13 2.78 -12.81 18.39
N ALA A 14 2.35 -12.37 19.59
CA ALA A 14 1.17 -11.52 19.75
C ALA A 14 1.38 -10.13 19.12
N ILE A 15 2.55 -9.52 19.32
CA ILE A 15 2.90 -8.24 18.68
C ILE A 15 3.04 -8.42 17.17
N HIS A 16 3.61 -9.54 16.70
CA HIS A 16 3.70 -9.85 15.27
C HIS A 16 2.31 -9.90 14.61
N PHE A 17 1.35 -10.60 15.23
CA PHE A 17 -0.03 -10.66 14.77
C PHE A 17 -0.71 -9.28 14.76
N ALA A 18 -0.53 -8.48 15.82
CA ALA A 18 -1.09 -7.13 15.88
C ALA A 18 -0.50 -6.23 14.77
N ILE A 19 0.82 -6.30 14.55
CA ILE A 19 1.50 -5.54 13.49
C ILE A 19 0.95 -5.93 12.11
N SER A 20 0.78 -7.22 11.83
CA SER A 20 0.29 -7.67 10.52
C SER A 20 -1.16 -7.25 10.29
N ALA A 21 -2.04 -7.40 11.28
CA ALA A 21 -3.43 -6.95 11.19
C ALA A 21 -3.56 -5.43 10.98
N ILE A 22 -2.83 -4.64 11.76
CA ILE A 22 -2.79 -3.18 11.62
C ILE A 22 -2.18 -2.79 10.27
N GLY A 23 -1.12 -3.48 9.84
CA GLY A 23 -0.49 -3.29 8.53
C GLY A 23 -1.49 -3.48 7.40
N VAL A 24 -2.27 -4.56 7.40
CA VAL A 24 -3.32 -4.79 6.40
C VAL A 24 -4.34 -3.65 6.39
N LEU A 25 -4.85 -3.23 7.55
CA LEU A 25 -5.86 -2.15 7.62
C LEU A 25 -5.32 -0.81 7.11
N ILE A 26 -4.10 -0.43 7.50
CA ILE A 26 -3.46 0.81 7.07
C ILE A 26 -3.20 0.78 5.57
N PHE A 27 -2.55 -0.27 5.07
CA PHE A 27 -2.19 -0.35 3.66
C PHE A 27 -3.42 -0.48 2.77
N ALA A 28 -4.46 -1.21 3.17
CA ALA A 28 -5.72 -1.24 2.43
C ALA A 28 -6.36 0.15 2.33
N GLY A 29 -6.36 0.91 3.44
CA GLY A 29 -6.84 2.30 3.45
C GLY A 29 -6.02 3.23 2.56
N LEU A 30 -4.69 3.12 2.61
CA LEU A 30 -3.78 3.90 1.76
C LEU A 30 -3.96 3.54 0.28
N THR A 31 -3.99 2.25 -0.08
CA THR A 31 -4.25 1.80 -1.47
C THR A 31 -5.58 2.35 -1.99
N ALA A 32 -6.64 2.35 -1.15
CA ALA A 32 -7.94 2.89 -1.53
C ALA A 32 -7.90 4.41 -1.75
N TYR A 33 -7.14 5.14 -0.93
CA TYR A 33 -6.91 6.56 -1.09
C TYR A 33 -6.11 6.86 -2.37
N ASP A 34 -5.01 6.15 -2.59
CA ASP A 34 -4.13 6.36 -3.74
C ASP A 34 -4.84 6.03 -5.06
N THR A 35 -5.70 5.01 -5.07
CA THR A 35 -6.58 4.73 -6.22
C THR A 35 -7.48 5.92 -6.55
N GLN A 36 -8.10 6.53 -5.52
CA GLN A 36 -8.97 7.70 -5.74
C GLN A 36 -8.17 8.92 -6.18
N ARG A 37 -6.99 9.14 -5.58
CA ARG A 37 -6.10 10.23 -5.95
C ARG A 37 -5.65 10.13 -7.41
N ILE A 38 -5.14 8.97 -7.83
CA ILE A 38 -4.69 8.74 -9.23
C ILE A 38 -5.84 9.02 -10.21
N LYS A 39 -7.06 8.57 -9.89
CA LYS A 39 -8.24 8.85 -10.70
C LYS A 39 -8.54 10.35 -10.78
N ASN A 40 -8.54 11.05 -9.65
CA ASN A 40 -8.85 12.48 -9.61
C ASN A 40 -7.81 13.32 -10.35
N ASP A 41 -6.52 13.01 -10.15
CA ASP A 41 -5.41 13.66 -10.83
C ASP A 41 -5.51 13.43 -12.35
N TYR A 42 -5.77 12.19 -12.78
CA TYR A 42 -5.97 11.87 -14.21
C TYR A 42 -7.10 12.71 -14.82
N LEU A 43 -8.26 12.80 -14.15
CA LEU A 43 -9.41 13.57 -14.65
C LEU A 43 -9.13 15.07 -14.74
N ALA A 44 -8.41 15.64 -13.76
CA ALA A 44 -8.06 17.05 -13.75
C ALA A 44 -7.14 17.43 -14.92
N HIS A 45 -6.16 16.58 -15.23
CA HIS A 45 -5.21 16.83 -16.31
C HIS A 45 -5.72 16.41 -17.70
N ALA A 46 -6.67 15.47 -17.77
CA ALA A 46 -7.34 15.12 -19.02
C ALA A 46 -8.09 16.32 -19.64
N GLN A 47 -8.62 17.21 -18.79
CA GLN A 47 -9.27 18.45 -19.22
C GLN A 47 -8.29 19.50 -19.76
N ALA A 48 -7.01 19.41 -19.41
CA ALA A 48 -5.96 20.33 -19.83
C ALA A 48 -5.27 19.94 -21.16
N MET A 49 -5.68 18.84 -21.81
CA MET A 49 -5.11 18.29 -23.07
C MET A 49 -3.61 17.95 -23.04
N ASP A 50 -3.02 17.70 -21.86
CA ASP A 50 -1.60 17.33 -21.73
C ASP A 50 -1.37 15.83 -21.96
N SER A 51 -1.32 15.41 -23.22
CA SER A 51 -1.22 14.00 -23.62
C SER A 51 0.07 13.30 -23.16
N GLU A 52 1.19 14.03 -23.09
CA GLU A 52 2.46 13.46 -22.64
C GLU A 52 2.44 13.20 -21.13
N TRP A 53 1.93 14.15 -20.35
CA TRP A 53 1.76 13.97 -18.92
C TRP A 53 0.81 12.82 -18.60
N LEU A 54 -0.31 12.70 -19.32
CA LEU A 54 -1.30 11.63 -19.11
C LEU A 54 -0.70 10.23 -19.29
N ALA A 55 0.15 10.03 -20.29
CA ALA A 55 0.83 8.76 -20.49
C ALA A 55 1.80 8.43 -19.35
N LYS A 56 2.58 9.42 -18.90
CA LYS A 56 3.53 9.26 -17.79
C LYS A 56 2.82 9.03 -16.45
N SER A 57 1.73 9.75 -16.20
CA SER A 57 0.97 9.67 -14.94
C SER A 57 0.26 8.34 -14.80
N ALA A 58 -0.24 7.74 -15.89
CA ALA A 58 -0.79 6.39 -15.87
C ALA A 58 0.26 5.34 -15.46
N ILE A 59 1.48 5.41 -16.00
CA ILE A 59 2.58 4.48 -15.67
C ILE A 59 3.00 4.64 -14.21
N LEU A 60 3.19 5.88 -13.75
CA LEU A 60 3.57 6.17 -12.36
C LEU A 60 2.47 5.80 -11.37
N GLY A 61 1.21 6.06 -11.71
CA GLY A 61 0.07 5.65 -10.90
C GLY A 61 -0.01 4.13 -10.76
N ALA A 62 0.16 3.38 -11.87
CA ALA A 62 0.19 1.93 -11.83
C ALA A 62 1.37 1.38 -11.01
N LEU A 63 2.56 2.00 -11.12
CA LEU A 63 3.73 1.63 -10.31
C LEU A 63 3.46 1.84 -8.81
N ASN A 64 2.85 2.96 -8.42
CA ASN A 64 2.52 3.22 -7.02
C ASN A 64 1.54 2.17 -6.48
N LEU A 65 0.45 1.90 -7.22
CA LEU A 65 -0.52 0.87 -6.83
C LEU A 65 0.12 -0.53 -6.75
N TYR A 66 1.10 -0.83 -7.60
CA TYR A 66 1.87 -2.07 -7.51
C TYR A 66 2.69 -2.14 -6.21
N LEU A 67 3.37 -1.07 -5.82
CA LEU A 67 4.12 -1.02 -4.57
C LEU A 67 3.21 -1.13 -3.34
N ASP A 68 2.05 -0.48 -3.38
CA ASP A 68 1.03 -0.61 -2.34
C ASP A 68 0.51 -2.05 -2.24
N PHE A 69 0.25 -2.68 -3.38
CA PHE A 69 -0.16 -4.07 -3.45
C PHE A 69 0.90 -5.01 -2.86
N VAL A 70 2.19 -4.82 -3.17
CA VAL A 70 3.27 -5.64 -2.59
C VAL A 70 3.30 -5.52 -1.06
N ASN A 71 3.18 -4.31 -0.52
CA ASN A 71 3.15 -4.11 0.93
C ASN A 71 1.92 -4.76 1.58
N LEU A 72 0.73 -4.53 1.01
CA LEU A 72 -0.51 -5.13 1.48
C LEU A 72 -0.44 -6.66 1.43
N PHE A 73 0.07 -7.21 0.33
CA PHE A 73 0.22 -8.65 0.13
C PHE A 73 1.20 -9.25 1.15
N MET A 74 2.34 -8.60 1.40
CA MET A 74 3.28 -9.04 2.43
C MET A 74 2.64 -9.08 3.82
N PHE A 75 1.85 -8.07 4.19
CA PHE A 75 1.12 -8.07 5.46
C PHE A 75 0.01 -9.11 5.51
N LEU A 76 -0.69 -9.38 4.39
CA LEU A 76 -1.67 -10.46 4.30
C LEU A 76 -0.99 -11.83 4.47
N LEU A 77 0.15 -12.06 3.84
CA LEU A 77 0.92 -13.30 4.04
C LEU A 77 1.33 -13.48 5.50
N GLN A 78 1.80 -12.41 6.16
CA GLN A 78 2.15 -12.47 7.58
C GLN A 78 0.91 -12.69 8.46
N PHE A 79 -0.22 -12.04 8.16
CA PHE A 79 -1.45 -12.16 8.95
C PHE A 79 -2.08 -13.55 8.82
N LEU A 80 -2.15 -14.09 7.60
CA LEU A 80 -2.79 -15.37 7.29
C LEU A 80 -1.85 -16.57 7.52
N GLY A 81 -0.54 -16.36 7.35
CA GLY A 81 0.50 -17.38 7.49
C GLY A 81 1.02 -17.58 8.91
N ASN A 82 0.64 -16.75 9.87
CA ASN A 82 1.01 -16.88 11.28
C ASN A 82 0.18 -17.99 11.98
N ARG A 83 0.27 -19.21 11.44
CA ARG A 83 -0.31 -20.44 11.98
C ARG A 83 0.87 -21.33 12.34
N GLU A 84 1.10 -21.49 13.65
CA GLU A 84 2.16 -22.26 14.32
C GLU A 84 3.48 -21.52 14.60
#